data_AF-G0UX31-F1
#
_entry.id   AF-G0UX31-F1
#
_cell.length_a   1.000
_cell.length_b   1.000
_cell.length_c   1.000
_cell.angle_alpha   90.00
_cell.angle_beta   90.00
_cell.angle_gamma   90.00
#
_symmetry.space_group_name_H-M   'P 1'
#
loop_
_entity.id
_entity.type
_entity.pdbx_description
1 polymer ?
#
loop_
_entity_poly.entity_id
_entity_poly.type
_entity_poly.pdbx_seq_one_letter_code
_entity_poly.pdbx_strand_id
1 'polypeptide(L)'
;MRRIFTLTPVWGACFSSWDDGTEGYDWKARALAEKRSVALEFLGNVNKRVSIHDAIRLKADINKKAIHGVSMPTLFTRSDNIEDDELSDVDYNSLLEMIEGEIDTESMAYLSPSDVTLLREEFLNGDDPSDCKRLLNWSNLRSSMSDYQNYGSIPAGERNRWSAWYLRNVRSCKKP
;
A
#
# COMPACT_ATOMS: atom_id res chain seq x y z
N MET A 1 -15.58 -18.04 19.03
CA MET A 1 -15.39 -16.67 19.58
C MET A 1 -14.37 -15.93 18.73
N ARG A 2 -14.82 -15.03 17.86
CA ARG A 2 -13.93 -14.16 17.06
C ARG A 2 -13.42 -13.04 17.97
N ARG A 3 -12.11 -12.98 18.23
CA ARG A 3 -11.51 -11.84 18.94
C ARG A 3 -11.44 -10.67 17.95
N ILE A 4 -12.36 -9.73 18.09
CA ILE A 4 -12.31 -8.45 17.37
C ILE A 4 -11.18 -7.65 18.03
N PHE A 5 -10.06 -7.54 17.34
CA PHE A 5 -9.00 -6.61 17.73
C PHE A 5 -9.42 -5.23 17.23
N THR A 6 -9.93 -4.39 18.12
CA THR A 6 -10.05 -2.97 17.86
C THR A 6 -8.64 -2.38 17.86
N LEU A 7 -8.14 -2.00 16.69
CA LEU A 7 -6.97 -1.14 16.60
C LEU A 7 -7.38 0.20 17.22
N THR A 8 -6.88 0.49 18.42
CA THR A 8 -6.88 1.87 18.91
C THR A 8 -6.14 2.70 17.87
N PRO A 9 -6.75 3.78 17.33
CA PRO A 9 -6.06 4.62 16.37
C PRO A 9 -4.81 5.14 17.06
N VAL A 10 -3.65 4.76 16.55
CA VAL A 10 -2.37 5.30 16.99
C VAL A 10 -2.39 6.77 16.58
N TRP A 11 -2.84 7.64 17.46
CA TRP A 11 -2.76 9.12 17.39
C TRP A 11 -1.30 9.64 17.39
N GLY A 12 -0.32 8.82 17.02
CA GLY A 12 1.10 9.11 17.14
C GLY A 12 1.81 9.55 15.87
N ALA A 13 1.16 9.45 14.70
CA ALA A 13 1.71 9.95 13.45
C ALA A 13 0.84 11.08 12.92
N CYS A 14 0.96 12.25 13.54
CA CYS A 14 0.48 13.49 12.95
C CYS A 14 1.24 13.75 11.64
N PHE A 15 0.59 14.40 10.66
CA PHE A 15 1.18 14.70 9.36
C PHE A 15 2.53 15.44 9.47
N SER A 16 2.71 16.28 10.50
CA SER A 16 3.97 16.98 10.81
C SER A 16 5.14 16.03 11.10
N SER A 17 4.88 14.82 11.60
CA SER A 17 5.93 13.87 11.96
C SER A 17 6.60 13.19 10.76
N TRP A 18 6.06 13.36 9.55
CA TRP A 18 6.57 12.76 8.31
C TRP A 18 7.73 13.56 7.70
N ASP A 19 7.82 14.85 8.02
CA ASP A 19 8.86 15.73 7.51
C ASP A 19 10.25 15.41 8.11
N ASP A 20 11.30 15.84 7.40
CA ASP A 20 12.68 15.73 7.86
C ASP A 20 12.92 16.58 9.12
N GLY A 21 13.56 16.00 10.13
CA GLY A 21 13.81 16.67 11.41
C GLY A 21 13.82 15.70 12.59
N THR A 22 13.86 16.26 13.80
CA THR A 22 13.87 15.50 15.06
C THR A 22 12.49 14.99 15.47
N GLU A 23 11.42 15.50 14.87
CA GLU A 23 10.05 15.04 15.12
C GLU A 23 9.86 13.60 14.63
N GLY A 24 9.03 12.81 15.30
CA GLY A 24 8.82 11.40 14.96
C GLY A 24 10.03 10.49 15.29
N TYR A 25 10.88 10.90 16.23
CA TYR A 25 12.09 10.16 16.61
C TYR A 25 11.84 8.67 16.85
N ASP A 26 10.76 8.31 17.56
CA ASP A 26 10.50 6.92 17.95
C ASP A 26 10.34 5.97 16.75
N TRP A 27 9.62 6.40 15.72
CA TRP A 27 9.42 5.56 14.53
C TRP A 27 10.61 5.64 13.57
N LYS A 28 11.26 6.81 13.45
CA LYS A 28 12.48 6.98 12.65
C LYS A 28 13.63 6.15 13.20
N ALA A 29 13.85 6.18 14.51
CA ALA A 29 14.88 5.39 15.20
C ALA A 29 14.60 3.89 15.08
N ARG A 30 13.34 3.47 15.23
CA ARG A 30 12.93 2.06 15.01
C ARG A 30 13.25 1.59 13.60
N ALA A 31 12.88 2.38 12.57
CA ALA A 31 13.13 2.03 11.18
C ALA A 31 14.64 1.93 10.87
N LEU A 32 15.47 2.83 11.41
CA LEU A 32 16.93 2.76 11.27
C LEU A 32 17.52 1.55 11.99
N ALA A 33 17.03 1.24 13.19
CA ALA A 33 17.46 0.07 13.95
C ALA A 33 17.11 -1.24 13.21
N GLU A 34 15.94 -1.32 12.59
CA GLU A 34 15.51 -2.46 11.77
C GLU A 34 16.40 -2.64 10.53
N LYS A 35 16.68 -1.56 9.78
CA LYS A 35 17.62 -1.64 8.64
C LYS A 35 18.99 -2.16 9.08
N ARG A 36 19.50 -1.67 10.21
CA ARG A 36 20.80 -2.10 10.75
C ARG A 36 20.77 -3.56 11.22
N SER A 37 19.73 -3.98 11.92
CA SER A 37 19.63 -5.36 12.43
C SER A 37 19.55 -6.37 11.28
N VAL A 38 18.76 -6.09 10.24
CA VAL A 38 18.66 -6.90 9.03
C VAL A 38 20.01 -7.00 8.32
N ALA A 39 20.74 -5.88 8.16
CA ALA A 39 22.06 -5.88 7.54
C ALA A 39 23.07 -6.74 8.30
N LEU A 40 23.10 -6.63 9.63
CA LEU A 40 23.99 -7.40 10.48
C LEU A 40 23.64 -8.89 10.53
N GLU A 41 22.34 -9.22 10.52
CA GLU A 41 21.90 -10.61 10.43
C GLU A 41 22.30 -11.23 9.08
N PHE A 42 22.07 -10.53 7.98
CA PHE A 42 22.42 -11.00 6.63
C PHE A 42 23.93 -11.23 6.46
N LEU A 43 24.77 -10.28 6.88
CA LEU A 43 26.22 -10.38 6.71
C LEU A 43 26.86 -11.30 7.76
N GLY A 44 26.49 -11.14 9.04
CA GLY A 44 27.23 -11.68 10.17
C GLY A 44 26.69 -12.97 10.77
N ASN A 45 25.42 -13.32 10.55
CA ASN A 45 24.81 -14.49 11.19
C ASN A 45 24.99 -15.76 10.34
N VAL A 46 26.02 -16.54 10.67
CA VAL A 46 26.35 -17.79 9.97
C VAL A 46 25.24 -18.84 10.13
N ASN A 47 24.49 -18.81 11.23
CA ASN A 47 23.42 -19.78 11.51
C ASN A 47 22.23 -19.66 10.54
N LYS A 48 22.15 -18.57 9.76
CA LYS A 48 21.11 -18.38 8.74
C LYS A 48 21.50 -18.94 7.38
N ARG A 49 22.76 -19.34 7.18
CA ARG A 49 23.29 -19.92 5.93
C ARG A 49 23.08 -21.43 5.86
N VAL A 50 21.84 -21.87 6.07
CA VAL A 50 21.46 -23.28 6.19
C VAL A 50 20.55 -23.66 5.02
N SER A 51 20.76 -24.85 4.45
CA SER A 51 19.88 -25.38 3.41
C SER A 51 18.48 -25.68 3.97
N ILE A 52 17.47 -25.41 3.16
CA ILE A 52 16.08 -25.67 3.55
C ILE A 52 15.81 -27.17 3.63
N HIS A 53 15.16 -27.59 4.72
CA HIS A 53 14.71 -28.96 4.95
C HIS A 53 13.21 -28.97 5.31
N ASP A 54 12.62 -30.16 5.47
CA ASP A 54 11.16 -30.31 5.50
C ASP A 54 10.48 -29.55 6.63
N ALA A 55 11.08 -29.51 7.82
CA ALA A 55 10.55 -28.71 8.92
C ALA A 55 10.46 -27.21 8.59
N ILE A 56 11.46 -26.66 7.87
CA ILE A 56 11.44 -25.27 7.42
C ILE A 56 10.37 -25.08 6.33
N ARG A 57 10.28 -26.01 5.36
CA ARG A 57 9.30 -25.94 4.27
C ARG A 57 7.87 -25.93 4.80
N LEU A 58 7.53 -26.87 5.69
CA LEU A 58 6.20 -26.99 6.27
C LEU A 58 5.84 -25.76 7.12
N LYS A 59 6.75 -25.31 7.99
CA LYS A 59 6.50 -24.14 8.84
C LYS A 59 6.37 -22.85 8.02
N ALA A 60 7.17 -22.70 6.96
CA ALA A 60 7.07 -21.55 6.07
C ALA A 60 5.73 -21.53 5.31
N ASP A 61 5.23 -22.68 4.85
CA ASP A 61 3.92 -22.77 4.19
C ASP A 61 2.77 -22.44 5.15
N ILE A 62 2.83 -22.94 6.39
CA ILE A 62 1.88 -22.58 7.46
C ILE A 62 1.90 -21.07 7.71
N ASN A 63 3.09 -20.46 7.83
CA ASN A 63 3.21 -19.02 8.04
C ASN A 63 2.69 -18.21 6.84
N LYS A 64 2.93 -18.69 5.61
CA LYS A 64 2.38 -18.07 4.39
C LYS A 64 0.86 -18.04 4.42
N LYS A 65 0.23 -19.18 4.75
CA LYS A 65 -1.22 -19.29 4.89
C LYS A 65 -1.76 -18.43 6.04
N ALA A 66 -1.04 -18.37 7.15
CA ALA A 66 -1.42 -17.54 8.29
C ALA A 66 -1.44 -16.05 7.93
N ILE A 67 -0.42 -15.54 7.25
CA ILE A 67 -0.37 -14.14 6.79
C ILE A 67 -1.48 -13.86 5.77
N HIS A 68 -1.71 -14.77 4.82
CA HIS A 68 -2.81 -14.62 3.86
C HIS A 68 -4.20 -14.66 4.53
N GLY A 69 -4.32 -15.33 5.68
CA GLY A 69 -5.53 -15.36 6.49
C GLY A 69 -5.78 -14.07 7.28
N VAL A 70 -4.82 -13.14 7.35
CA VAL A 70 -4.99 -11.85 7.99
C VAL A 70 -5.75 -10.92 7.04
N SER A 71 -6.98 -10.58 7.39
CA SER A 71 -7.75 -9.53 6.70
C SER A 71 -7.42 -8.16 7.29
N MET A 72 -7.27 -7.16 6.44
CA MET A 72 -7.06 -5.77 6.87
C MET A 72 -8.40 -5.18 7.32
N PRO A 73 -8.50 -4.59 8.53
CA PRO A 73 -9.70 -3.87 8.94
C PRO A 73 -9.87 -2.64 8.06
N THR A 74 -11.04 -2.52 7.42
CA THR A 74 -11.41 -1.36 6.60
C THR A 74 -11.80 -0.20 7.50
N LEU A 75 -11.16 0.96 7.34
CA LEU A 75 -11.43 2.17 8.16
C LEU A 75 -12.84 2.72 7.97
N PHE A 76 -13.37 2.59 6.76
CA PHE A 76 -14.76 2.85 6.44
C PHE A 76 -15.38 1.52 6.05
N THR A 77 -16.42 1.09 6.75
CA THR A 77 -17.32 0.08 6.18
C THR A 77 -17.89 0.70 4.92
N ARG A 78 -17.59 0.12 3.76
CA ARG A 78 -18.25 0.45 2.50
C ARG A 78 -19.76 0.36 2.75
N SER A 79 -20.41 1.50 2.94
CA SER A 79 -21.86 1.57 3.20
C SER A 79 -22.66 1.49 1.91
N ASP A 80 -22.02 1.16 0.79
CA ASP A 80 -22.63 1.06 -0.54
C ASP A 80 -23.64 -0.09 -0.67
N ASN A 81 -23.97 -0.79 0.42
CA ASN A 81 -25.18 -1.61 0.47
C ASN A 81 -26.39 -0.67 0.61
N ILE A 82 -26.65 0.14 -0.41
CA ILE A 82 -28.03 0.45 -0.79
C ILE A 82 -28.59 -0.90 -1.20
N GLU A 83 -29.52 -1.37 -0.39
CA GLU A 83 -30.12 -2.69 -0.40
C GLU A 83 -30.34 -3.24 -1.83
N ASP A 84 -29.65 -4.33 -2.16
CA ASP A 84 -29.88 -5.19 -3.35
C ASP A 84 -31.29 -5.84 -3.36
N ASP A 85 -32.24 -5.36 -2.56
CA ASP A 85 -33.55 -5.99 -2.30
C ASP A 85 -34.74 -5.30 -3.00
N GLU A 86 -34.53 -4.24 -3.80
CA GLU A 86 -35.60 -3.56 -4.57
C GLU A 86 -35.27 -3.35 -6.07
N LEU A 87 -34.35 -4.13 -6.66
CA LEU A 87 -34.04 -4.04 -8.10
C LEU A 87 -34.91 -4.95 -8.98
N SER A 88 -36.10 -5.34 -8.52
CA SER A 88 -37.11 -5.96 -9.37
C SER A 88 -38.07 -4.89 -9.91
N ASP A 89 -38.08 -4.76 -11.24
CA ASP A 89 -39.06 -4.03 -12.05
C ASP A 89 -38.89 -2.50 -12.17
N VAL A 90 -37.66 -2.04 -12.44
CA VAL A 90 -37.47 -0.72 -13.07
C VAL A 90 -37.83 -0.86 -14.56
N ASP A 91 -38.99 -0.33 -14.97
CA ASP A 91 -39.38 -0.25 -16.37
C ASP A 91 -38.54 0.81 -17.10
N TYR A 92 -37.47 0.34 -17.75
CA TYR A 92 -36.56 1.18 -18.52
C TYR A 92 -37.25 1.99 -19.62
N ASN A 93 -38.41 1.56 -20.13
CA ASN A 93 -39.14 2.30 -21.16
C ASN A 93 -39.83 3.54 -20.59
N SER A 94 -40.44 3.44 -19.41
CA SER A 94 -41.03 4.59 -18.72
C SER A 94 -39.97 5.61 -18.27
N LEU A 95 -38.77 5.13 -17.90
CA LEU A 95 -37.63 5.98 -17.58
C LEU A 95 -37.09 6.71 -18.83
N LEU A 96 -37.00 6.03 -19.97
CA LEU A 96 -36.62 6.67 -21.24
C LEU A 96 -37.63 7.74 -21.66
N GLU A 97 -38.93 7.49 -21.51
CA GLU A 97 -40.00 8.43 -21.87
C GLU A 97 -39.99 9.69 -20.98
N MET A 98 -39.62 9.55 -19.70
CA MET A 98 -39.44 10.68 -18.77
C MET A 98 -38.17 11.47 -19.07
N ILE A 99 -37.10 10.80 -19.50
CA ILE A 99 -35.84 11.43 -19.93
C ILE A 99 -36.04 12.19 -21.26
N GLU A 100 -36.77 11.64 -22.23
CA GLU A 100 -37.03 12.33 -23.51
C GLU A 100 -37.82 13.65 -23.35
N GLY A 101 -38.54 13.83 -22.24
CA GLY A 101 -39.29 15.06 -21.94
C GLY A 101 -38.52 16.15 -21.16
N GLU A 102 -37.42 15.80 -20.46
CA GLU A 102 -36.76 16.66 -19.49
C GLU A 102 -35.23 16.47 -19.45
N ILE A 103 -34.56 16.24 -20.59
CA ILE A 103 -33.11 16.48 -20.65
C ILE A 103 -32.92 18.00 -20.72
N ASP A 104 -32.85 18.61 -19.55
CA ASP A 104 -32.30 19.95 -19.40
C ASP A 104 -30.78 19.86 -19.66
N THR A 105 -30.42 19.83 -20.95
CA THR A 105 -29.03 19.81 -21.45
C THR A 105 -28.18 20.94 -20.87
N GLU A 106 -28.83 21.98 -20.31
CA GLU A 106 -28.16 23.07 -19.64
C GLU A 106 -27.48 22.64 -18.33
N SER A 107 -27.99 21.66 -17.57
CA SER A 107 -27.38 21.27 -16.29
C SER A 107 -25.99 20.62 -16.45
N MET A 108 -25.80 19.85 -17.54
CA MET A 108 -24.49 19.30 -17.93
C MET A 108 -23.54 20.37 -18.48
N ALA A 109 -24.08 21.50 -18.98
CA ALA A 109 -23.28 22.62 -19.47
C ALA A 109 -22.65 23.45 -18.33
N TYR A 110 -23.07 23.25 -17.08
CA TYR A 110 -22.50 23.91 -15.88
C TYR A 110 -21.48 23.05 -15.11
N LEU A 111 -21.22 21.82 -15.54
CA LEU A 111 -20.20 20.99 -14.91
C LEU A 111 -18.80 21.53 -15.24
N SER A 112 -17.94 21.60 -14.22
CA SER A 112 -16.54 21.92 -14.43
C SER A 112 -15.92 20.85 -15.34
N PRO A 113 -15.03 21.21 -16.27
CA PRO A 113 -14.34 20.22 -17.09
C PRO A 113 -13.55 19.20 -16.25
N SER A 114 -13.12 19.55 -15.02
CA SER A 114 -12.50 18.62 -14.06
C SER A 114 -13.44 17.50 -13.62
N ASP A 115 -14.71 17.83 -13.43
CA ASP A 115 -15.70 16.91 -12.88
C ASP A 115 -16.19 15.99 -13.99
N VAL A 116 -16.36 16.54 -15.20
CA VAL A 116 -16.64 15.75 -16.41
C VAL A 116 -15.52 14.75 -16.69
N THR A 117 -14.24 15.13 -16.50
CA THR A 117 -13.12 14.21 -16.68
C THR A 117 -13.11 13.09 -15.64
N LEU A 118 -13.39 13.41 -14.37
CA LEU A 118 -13.44 12.41 -13.30
C LEU A 118 -14.56 11.40 -13.52
N LEU A 119 -15.78 11.88 -13.82
CA LEU A 119 -16.92 11.01 -14.11
C LEU A 119 -16.67 10.16 -15.36
N ARG A 120 -16.09 10.75 -16.41
CA ARG A 120 -15.71 10.01 -17.61
C ARG A 120 -14.70 8.91 -17.28
N GLU A 121 -13.69 9.21 -16.48
CA GLU A 121 -12.71 8.23 -16.04
C GLU A 121 -13.36 7.13 -15.21
N GLU A 122 -14.17 7.45 -14.20
CA GLU A 122 -14.80 6.45 -13.32
C GLU A 122 -15.80 5.52 -14.03
N PHE A 123 -16.65 6.05 -14.91
CA PHE A 123 -17.72 5.26 -15.55
C PHE A 123 -17.31 4.60 -16.86
N LEU A 124 -16.39 5.19 -17.64
CA LEU A 124 -16.01 4.69 -18.97
C LEU A 124 -14.64 4.05 -18.99
N ASN A 125 -13.71 4.49 -18.14
CA ASN A 125 -12.40 3.86 -17.99
C ASN A 125 -12.44 2.98 -16.73
N GLY A 126 -12.70 1.68 -16.89
CA GLY A 126 -12.48 0.72 -15.81
C GLY A 126 -11.00 0.69 -15.35
N ASP A 127 -10.63 -0.29 -14.52
CA ASP A 127 -9.28 -0.41 -13.92
C ASP A 127 -8.12 -0.06 -14.88
N ASP A 128 -7.55 1.16 -14.73
CA ASP A 128 -6.43 1.61 -15.56
C ASP A 128 -5.12 0.97 -15.06
N PRO A 129 -4.45 0.13 -15.88
CA PRO A 129 -3.15 -0.44 -15.51
C PRO A 129 -2.06 0.61 -15.32
N SER A 130 -2.23 1.83 -15.86
CA SER A 130 -1.26 2.92 -15.73
C SER A 130 -1.22 3.47 -14.29
N ASP A 131 -2.38 3.61 -13.65
CA ASP A 131 -2.49 4.07 -12.26
C ASP A 131 -1.97 3.02 -11.28
N CYS A 132 -2.20 1.74 -11.56
CA CYS A 132 -1.59 0.66 -10.79
C CYS A 132 -0.06 0.78 -10.77
N LYS A 133 0.57 1.09 -11.92
CA LYS A 133 2.03 1.31 -11.99
C LYS A 133 2.49 2.53 -11.20
N ARG A 134 1.69 3.60 -11.15
CA ARG A 134 1.98 4.78 -10.31
C ARG A 134 1.96 4.43 -8.82
N LEU A 135 0.97 3.66 -8.38
CA LEU A 135 0.89 3.15 -7.00
C LEU A 135 2.06 2.24 -6.65
N LEU A 136 2.53 1.42 -7.59
CA LEU A 136 3.74 0.61 -7.40
C LEU A 136 4.98 1.47 -7.15
N ASN A 137 5.09 2.62 -7.82
CA ASN A 137 6.20 3.54 -7.62
C ASN A 137 6.13 4.22 -6.24
N TRP A 138 4.94 4.66 -5.81
CA TRP A 138 4.76 5.28 -4.49
C TRP A 138 4.97 4.30 -3.33
N SER A 139 4.47 3.08 -3.46
CA SER A 139 4.62 2.05 -2.42
C SER A 139 6.04 1.48 -2.33
N ASN A 140 6.85 1.64 -3.38
CA ASN A 140 8.22 1.12 -3.48
C ASN A 140 8.30 -0.35 -3.04
N LEU A 141 7.68 -1.23 -3.83
CA LEU A 141 7.56 -2.65 -3.49
C LEU A 141 8.90 -3.28 -3.09
N ARG A 142 8.88 -4.03 -1.98
CA ARG A 142 10.04 -4.74 -1.42
C ARG A 142 11.22 -3.82 -1.07
N SER A 143 10.97 -2.55 -0.74
CA SER A 143 11.99 -1.53 -0.44
C SER A 143 13.11 -1.98 0.51
N SER A 144 12.82 -2.75 1.55
CA SER A 144 13.81 -3.22 2.54
C SER A 144 14.52 -4.52 2.14
N MET A 145 13.93 -5.33 1.25
CA MET A 145 14.42 -6.67 0.92
C MET A 145 15.14 -6.72 -0.44
N SER A 146 14.78 -5.85 -1.37
CA SER A 146 15.32 -5.83 -2.73
C SER A 146 16.84 -5.67 -2.76
N ASP A 147 17.40 -4.86 -1.86
CA ASP A 147 18.84 -4.64 -1.75
C ASP A 147 19.64 -5.93 -1.49
N TYR A 148 19.05 -6.91 -0.79
CA TYR A 148 19.68 -8.20 -0.48
C TYR A 148 19.32 -9.33 -1.46
N GLN A 149 18.26 -9.16 -2.24
CA GLN A 149 17.81 -10.14 -3.24
C GLN A 149 18.40 -9.88 -4.63
N ASN A 150 18.78 -8.63 -4.92
CA ASN A 150 19.37 -8.26 -6.19
C ASN A 150 20.76 -8.89 -6.38
N TYR A 151 20.99 -9.49 -7.54
CA TYR A 151 22.26 -10.13 -7.86
C TYR A 151 23.39 -9.09 -7.96
N GLY A 152 24.43 -9.26 -7.14
CA GLY A 152 25.64 -8.42 -7.19
C GLY A 152 25.44 -6.97 -6.71
N SER A 153 24.35 -6.64 -6.03
CA SER A 153 24.04 -5.28 -5.57
C SER A 153 25.02 -4.74 -4.51
N ILE A 154 25.53 -5.61 -3.63
CA ILE A 154 26.42 -5.24 -2.52
C ILE A 154 27.87 -5.50 -2.94
N PRO A 155 28.70 -4.45 -3.10
CA PRO A 155 30.10 -4.61 -3.45
C PRO A 155 30.90 -5.26 -2.32
N ALA A 156 31.97 -5.98 -2.65
CA ALA A 156 32.74 -6.74 -1.67
C ALA A 156 33.37 -5.87 -0.57
N GLY A 157 33.79 -4.64 -0.89
CA GLY A 157 34.35 -3.69 0.07
C GLY A 157 33.35 -3.25 1.16
N GLU A 158 32.05 -3.34 0.88
CA GLU A 158 30.99 -2.93 1.80
C GLU A 158 30.40 -4.10 2.60
N ARG A 159 30.99 -5.30 2.51
CA ARG A 159 30.55 -6.51 3.23
C ARG A 159 31.10 -6.58 4.66
N ASN A 160 31.11 -5.44 5.35
CA ASN A 160 31.63 -5.30 6.71
C ASN A 160 30.52 -4.84 7.67
N ARG A 161 30.69 -5.13 8.96
CA ARG A 161 29.70 -4.77 10.00
C ARG A 161 29.56 -3.26 10.24
N TRP A 162 30.60 -2.50 9.88
CA TRP A 162 30.65 -1.05 10.05
C TRP A 162 30.27 -0.28 8.77
N SER A 163 30.17 -0.98 7.63
CA SER A 163 29.72 -0.41 6.37
C SER A 163 28.26 0.04 6.45
N ALA A 164 27.98 1.23 5.91
CA ALA A 164 26.67 1.87 5.97
C ALA A 164 25.87 1.73 4.66
N TRP A 165 26.11 0.65 3.90
CA TRP A 165 25.52 0.47 2.55
C TRP A 165 23.98 0.49 2.54
N TYR A 166 23.33 0.06 3.62
CA TYR A 166 21.87 0.05 3.77
C TYR A 166 21.24 1.47 3.91
N LEU A 167 22.06 2.53 4.02
CA LEU A 167 21.61 3.92 4.11
C LEU A 167 21.69 4.67 2.78
N ARG A 168 22.22 4.07 1.71
CA ARG A 168 22.43 4.73 0.40
C ARG A 168 21.13 5.26 -0.26
N ASN A 169 19.99 4.68 0.11
CA ASN A 169 18.68 5.04 -0.41
C ASN A 169 17.99 6.16 0.38
N VAL A 170 18.57 6.59 1.51
CA VAL A 170 18.06 7.70 2.31
C VAL A 170 18.43 9.00 1.61
N ARG A 171 17.43 9.81 1.25
CA ARG A 171 17.59 11.11 0.62
C ARG A 171 16.93 12.16 1.52
N SER A 172 17.66 13.22 1.85
CA SER A 172 17.06 14.39 2.52
C SER A 172 16.31 15.23 1.49
N CYS A 173 15.14 15.72 1.86
CA CYS A 173 14.34 16.63 1.03
C CYS A 173 14.94 18.04 1.00
N LYS A 174 15.85 18.36 1.94
CA LYS A 174 16.62 19.61 1.92
C LYS A 174 17.65 19.56 0.79
N LYS A 175 17.39 20.29 -0.29
CA LYS A 175 18.46 20.77 -1.17
C LYS A 175 19.41 21.67 -0.35
N PRO A 176 20.72 21.65 -0.60
CA PRO A 176 21.62 22.69 -0.10
C PRO A 176 21.20 24.07 -0.62
#